data_AF-A0A842UID7-F1
#
_entry.id   AF-A0A842UID7-F1
#
_cell.length_a   1.000
_cell.length_b   1.000
_cell.length_c   1.000
_cell.angle_alpha   90.00
_cell.angle_beta   90.00
_cell.angle_gamma   90.00
#
_symmetry.space_group_name_H-M   'P 1'
#
loop_
_entity.id
_entity.type
_entity.pdbx_description
1 polymer ?
#
loop_
_entity_poly.entity_id
_entity_poly.type
_entity_poly.pdbx_seq_one_letter_code
_entity_poly.pdbx_strand_id
1 'polypeptide(L)'
;LRRLGYEKDYLGNNLKDLDQVIELQPQDIVIPDSAASYLFRVTKFIDSLLDKLYGLPAFYNLSANKDLLGHLIVGLAPHTSAGVVGRVIGFTKAHVIYAHPFWHANKRRNADGDEDAIMLLSDVLLNFSRYYLPEKRGGKMDAPLVVTTLLNPWEVDDEAHKMETVFDFSLKFYESTLEGKRPSEVDVECVANRLREDPYTGFGFTHSTEDVTGSVVESNYVRLTTMQEKITSQLQVAEKSRAIDEREVAQLILQSHFLRDTYGNLRAFTRQKFRCVKCNAKYRRVPLRGKCTKCGGKLLLTVSKGNIIKYLETSQNLAEKYDLSNYLKQRLNLIHREVDSLFINDKNKQVSIADFM
;
A
#
# COMPACT_ATOMS: atom_id res chain seq x y z
N LEU A 1 23.83 8.44 16.90
CA LEU A 1 24.61 7.44 16.12
C LEU A 1 25.72 6.79 16.94
N ARG A 2 26.77 7.51 17.41
CA ARG A 2 27.84 6.89 18.24
C ARG A 2 27.34 6.08 19.44
N ARG A 3 26.37 6.60 20.20
CA ARG A 3 25.73 5.87 21.32
C ARG A 3 24.98 4.60 20.90
N LEU A 4 24.63 4.46 19.63
CA LEU A 4 23.92 3.29 19.07
C LEU A 4 24.90 2.23 18.51
N GLY A 5 26.20 2.49 18.56
CA GLY A 5 27.25 1.57 18.08
C GLY A 5 27.84 1.92 16.71
N TYR A 6 27.44 3.04 16.10
CA TYR A 6 28.01 3.50 14.84
C TYR A 6 29.30 4.29 15.09
N GLU A 7 30.43 3.75 14.67
CA GLU A 7 31.76 4.35 14.90
C GLU A 7 32.45 4.83 13.63
N LYS A 8 32.23 4.11 12.52
CA LYS A 8 32.88 4.34 11.23
C LYS A 8 31.86 4.58 10.12
N ASP A 9 32.28 5.31 9.10
CA ASP A 9 31.56 5.43 7.83
C ASP A 9 31.79 4.20 6.94
N TYR A 10 31.14 4.18 5.78
CA TYR A 10 31.25 3.06 4.82
C TYR A 10 32.67 2.87 4.24
N LEU A 11 33.56 3.86 4.36
CA LEU A 11 34.96 3.80 3.94
C LEU A 11 35.91 3.40 5.10
N GLY A 12 35.37 3.17 6.30
CA GLY A 12 36.13 2.82 7.49
C GLY A 12 36.73 4.01 8.24
N ASN A 13 36.42 5.25 7.86
CA ASN A 13 36.87 6.44 8.57
C ASN A 13 35.99 6.69 9.81
N ASN A 14 36.57 7.26 10.87
CA ASN A 14 35.81 7.62 12.06
C ASN A 14 34.75 8.69 11.76
N LEU A 15 33.56 8.54 12.34
CA LEU A 15 32.47 9.49 12.18
C LEU A 15 32.81 10.83 12.83
N LYS A 16 32.92 11.90 12.05
CA LYS A 16 33.19 13.27 12.48
C LYS A 16 32.15 14.26 11.93
N ASP A 17 31.57 13.96 10.78
CA ASP A 17 30.61 14.80 10.06
C ASP A 17 29.22 14.17 10.02
N LEU A 18 28.19 15.01 9.85
CA LEU A 18 26.81 14.60 9.61
C LEU A 18 26.60 14.13 8.17
N ASP A 19 27.42 14.60 7.23
CA ASP A 19 27.30 14.25 5.80
C ASP A 19 28.01 12.95 5.42
N GLN A 20 28.65 12.27 6.39
CA GLN A 20 29.24 10.96 6.16
C GLN A 20 28.15 9.89 5.96
N VAL A 21 28.31 9.10 4.90
CA VAL A 21 27.45 7.94 4.63
C VAL A 21 27.85 6.77 5.54
N ILE A 22 26.87 6.13 6.15
CA ILE A 22 27.10 5.05 7.11
C ILE A 22 26.33 3.82 6.66
N GLU A 23 26.97 2.66 6.74
CA GLU A 23 26.31 1.39 6.48
C GLU A 23 25.28 1.09 7.58
N LEU A 24 24.02 0.90 7.19
CA LEU A 24 22.91 0.62 8.10
C LEU A 24 23.05 -0.79 8.68
N GLN A 25 22.97 -0.91 10.01
CA GLN A 25 23.03 -2.22 10.67
C GLN A 25 21.78 -3.05 10.34
N PRO A 26 21.89 -4.39 10.24
CA PRO A 26 20.83 -5.26 9.70
C PRO A 26 19.45 -5.18 10.35
N GLN A 27 19.35 -4.78 11.62
CA GLN A 27 18.08 -4.67 12.37
C GLN A 27 17.78 -3.23 12.80
N ASP A 28 18.55 -2.25 12.34
CA ASP A 28 18.28 -0.85 12.56
C ASP A 28 17.36 -0.30 11.46
N ILE A 29 16.39 0.51 11.85
CA ILE A 29 15.36 1.02 10.94
C ILE A 29 15.09 2.52 11.12
N VAL A 30 14.67 3.15 10.04
CA VAL A 30 14.23 4.54 9.97
C VAL A 30 12.75 4.55 9.64
N ILE A 31 11.95 5.11 10.53
CA ILE A 31 10.48 5.07 10.46
C ILE A 31 9.90 6.42 10.03
N PRO A 32 8.69 6.46 9.44
CA PRO A 32 8.08 7.73 9.06
C PRO A 32 7.67 8.55 10.30
N ASP A 33 7.74 9.87 10.19
CA ASP A 33 7.33 10.82 11.26
C ASP A 33 5.90 10.57 11.74
N SER A 34 5.01 10.15 10.82
CA SER A 34 3.63 9.78 11.13
C SER A 34 3.55 8.56 12.05
N ALA A 35 4.39 7.54 11.81
CA ALA A 35 4.47 6.37 12.67
C ALA A 35 5.12 6.71 14.00
N ALA A 36 6.19 7.50 14.02
CA ALA A 36 6.82 7.96 15.27
C ALA A 36 5.82 8.70 16.17
N SER A 37 5.00 9.59 15.59
CA SER A 37 3.94 10.30 16.30
C SER A 37 2.87 9.36 16.86
N TYR A 38 2.57 8.26 16.17
CA TYR A 38 1.63 7.25 16.64
C TYR A 38 2.24 6.40 17.76
N LEU A 39 3.45 5.86 17.55
CA LEU A 39 4.17 5.04 18.53
C LEU A 39 4.45 5.82 19.82
N PHE A 40 4.73 7.12 19.75
CA PHE A 40 4.86 7.97 20.94
C PHE A 40 3.58 8.02 21.78
N ARG A 41 2.39 7.99 21.16
CA ARG A 41 1.14 7.85 21.93
C ARG A 41 1.00 6.47 22.54
N VAL A 42 1.47 5.43 21.84
CA VAL A 42 1.49 4.06 22.37
C VAL A 42 2.43 3.97 23.57
N THR A 43 3.59 4.64 23.60
CA THR A 43 4.46 4.65 24.80
C THR A 43 3.75 5.25 26.01
N LYS A 44 2.99 6.33 25.83
CA LYS A 44 2.16 6.92 26.91
C LYS A 44 1.06 5.99 27.40
N PHE A 45 0.47 5.23 26.49
CA PHE A 45 -0.47 4.19 26.85
C PHE A 45 0.20 3.08 27.67
N ILE A 46 1.36 2.58 27.24
CA ILE A 46 2.12 1.54 27.96
C ILE A 46 2.57 2.02 29.34
N ASP A 47 3.08 3.24 29.46
CA ASP A 47 3.47 3.81 30.76
C ASP A 47 2.25 3.91 31.70
N SER A 48 1.12 4.38 31.18
CA SER A 48 -0.13 4.46 31.96
C SER A 48 -0.66 3.08 32.34
N LEU A 49 -0.49 2.08 31.47
CA LEU A 49 -0.90 0.70 31.71
C LEU A 49 -0.04 0.07 32.81
N LEU A 50 1.29 0.27 32.76
CA LEU A 50 2.21 -0.20 33.78
C LEU A 50 1.92 0.41 35.14
N ASP A 51 1.76 1.73 35.22
CA ASP A 51 1.47 2.45 36.46
C ASP A 51 0.08 2.08 37.02
N LYS A 52 -0.98 2.29 36.24
CA LYS A 52 -2.36 2.22 36.75
C LYS A 52 -2.92 0.82 36.87
N LEU A 53 -2.52 -0.11 36.00
CA LEU A 53 -3.06 -1.47 36.00
C LEU A 53 -2.10 -2.46 36.69
N TYR A 54 -0.81 -2.35 36.42
CA TYR A 54 0.18 -3.31 36.94
C TYR A 54 0.90 -2.83 38.20
N GLY A 55 0.77 -1.55 38.59
CA GLY A 55 1.47 -0.98 39.75
C GLY A 55 3.00 -0.96 39.58
N LEU A 56 3.48 -0.90 38.34
CA LEU A 56 4.89 -0.89 37.96
C LEU A 56 5.33 0.52 37.53
N PRO A 57 6.62 0.87 37.70
CA PRO A 57 7.11 2.14 37.20
C PRO A 57 6.96 2.24 35.67
N ALA A 58 6.76 3.47 35.18
CA ALA A 58 6.77 3.76 33.75
C ALA A 58 8.07 3.29 33.09
N PHE A 59 7.96 2.66 31.92
CA PHE A 59 9.10 2.06 31.21
C PHE A 59 9.74 3.02 30.22
N TYR A 60 8.92 3.74 29.46
CA TYR A 60 9.38 4.62 28.40
C TYR A 60 9.70 6.02 28.90
N ASN A 61 8.76 6.66 29.60
CA ASN A 61 8.88 8.01 30.16
C ASN A 61 9.40 9.07 29.16
N LEU A 62 9.01 8.94 27.89
CA LEU A 62 9.51 9.79 26.80
C LEU A 62 8.81 11.15 26.76
N SER A 63 9.52 12.23 26.42
CA SER A 63 8.92 13.57 26.37
C SER A 63 8.60 14.01 24.94
N ALA A 64 9.30 13.48 23.95
CA ALA A 64 9.12 13.81 22.54
C ALA A 64 9.22 12.57 21.64
N ASN A 65 8.72 12.68 20.40
CA ASN A 65 8.84 11.64 19.38
C ASN A 65 10.30 11.24 19.14
N LYS A 66 11.24 12.19 19.23
CA LYS A 66 12.68 11.96 19.04
C LYS A 66 13.28 11.01 20.06
N ASP A 67 12.66 10.88 21.23
CA ASP A 67 13.14 10.00 22.29
C ASP A 67 12.86 8.53 21.98
N LEU A 68 12.12 8.21 20.91
CA LEU A 68 11.93 6.84 20.42
C LEU A 68 13.23 6.20 19.90
N LEU A 69 14.28 6.99 19.65
CA LEU A 69 15.57 6.49 19.19
C LEU A 69 16.18 5.48 20.17
N GLY A 70 16.56 4.32 19.65
CA GLY A 70 17.12 3.21 20.41
C GLY A 70 16.08 2.24 20.99
N HIS A 71 14.78 2.60 20.97
CA HIS A 71 13.75 1.67 21.41
C HIS A 71 13.47 0.59 20.37
N LEU A 72 13.14 -0.60 20.88
CA LEU A 72 12.87 -1.78 20.08
C LEU A 72 11.41 -1.82 19.63
N ILE A 73 11.23 -2.24 18.39
CA ILE A 73 9.94 -2.50 17.77
C ILE A 73 9.94 -3.89 17.15
N VAL A 74 8.75 -4.40 16.87
CA VAL A 74 8.52 -5.64 16.14
C VAL A 74 7.91 -5.26 14.80
N GLY A 75 8.60 -5.59 13.72
CA GLY A 75 8.02 -5.59 12.38
C GLY A 75 7.26 -6.88 12.14
N LEU A 76 6.09 -6.82 11.53
CA LEU A 76 5.30 -7.99 11.18
C LEU A 76 4.65 -7.78 9.82
N ALA A 77 4.99 -8.66 8.88
CA ALA A 77 4.37 -8.66 7.57
C ALA A 77 2.95 -9.25 7.61
N PRO A 78 1.97 -8.64 6.95
CA PRO A 78 0.74 -9.31 6.56
C PRO A 78 0.98 -10.71 5.97
N HIS A 79 0.07 -11.62 6.27
CA HIS A 79 0.10 -13.04 5.96
C HIS A 79 1.26 -13.83 6.58
N THR A 80 1.87 -13.31 7.65
CA THR A 80 2.89 -14.01 8.44
C THR A 80 2.54 -14.04 9.93
N SER A 81 3.32 -14.78 10.73
CA SER A 81 3.13 -14.84 12.19
C SER A 81 4.44 -14.79 12.99
N ALA A 82 5.55 -14.56 12.30
CA ALA A 82 6.87 -14.36 12.89
C ALA A 82 7.22 -12.88 12.76
N GLY A 83 7.21 -12.17 13.90
CA GLY A 83 7.67 -10.79 13.95
C GLY A 83 9.19 -10.74 14.02
N VAL A 84 9.80 -9.65 13.57
CA VAL A 84 11.25 -9.45 13.61
C VAL A 84 11.55 -8.21 14.42
N VAL A 85 12.43 -8.33 15.41
CA VAL A 85 12.85 -7.18 16.22
C VAL A 85 13.66 -6.24 15.34
N GLY A 86 13.33 -4.95 15.43
CA GLY A 86 14.13 -3.86 14.90
C GLY A 86 14.35 -2.78 15.95
N ARG A 87 15.33 -1.92 15.74
CA ARG A 87 15.64 -0.77 16.60
C ARG A 87 15.49 0.52 15.81
N VAL A 88 14.76 1.48 16.37
CA VAL A 88 14.55 2.77 15.72
C VAL A 88 15.81 3.62 15.82
N ILE A 89 16.37 4.06 14.69
CA ILE A 89 17.60 4.87 14.66
C ILE A 89 17.42 6.25 14.00
N GLY A 90 16.28 6.49 13.37
CA GLY A 90 16.00 7.73 12.68
C GLY A 90 14.55 7.86 12.26
N PHE A 91 14.23 9.03 11.72
CA PHE A 91 12.92 9.35 11.20
C PHE A 91 13.02 9.92 9.79
N THR A 92 11.99 9.71 8.97
CA THR A 92 11.88 10.29 7.63
C THR A 92 10.51 10.97 7.45
N LYS A 93 10.46 11.97 6.57
CA LYS A 93 9.18 12.58 6.17
C LYS A 93 8.43 11.73 5.14
N ALA A 94 9.11 10.81 4.46
CA ALA A 94 8.50 9.93 3.48
C ALA A 94 7.59 8.92 4.20
N HIS A 95 6.50 8.50 3.57
CA HIS A 95 5.56 7.54 4.14
C HIS A 95 6.00 6.08 3.92
N VAL A 96 7.26 5.77 4.23
CA VAL A 96 7.87 4.44 4.05
C VAL A 96 8.75 4.07 5.23
N ILE A 97 8.99 2.77 5.42
CA ILE A 97 9.93 2.25 6.42
C ILE A 97 11.22 1.88 5.70
N TYR A 98 12.30 2.61 5.99
CA TYR A 98 13.62 2.23 5.51
C TYR A 98 14.26 1.28 6.52
N ALA A 99 14.75 0.16 6.03
CA ALA A 99 15.43 -0.86 6.81
C ALA A 99 16.44 -1.56 5.91
N HIS A 100 17.38 -2.27 6.53
CA HIS A 100 18.26 -3.16 5.78
C HIS A 100 17.43 -4.21 5.01
N PRO A 101 17.79 -4.57 3.75
CA PRO A 101 17.03 -5.53 2.95
C PRO A 101 16.76 -6.85 3.66
N PHE A 102 17.73 -7.35 4.44
CA PHE A 102 17.53 -8.53 5.27
C PHE A 102 16.37 -8.41 6.25
N TRP A 103 16.16 -7.24 6.86
CA TRP A 103 15.06 -7.06 7.81
C TRP A 103 13.70 -7.18 7.12
N HIS A 104 13.59 -6.69 5.88
CA HIS A 104 12.42 -6.88 5.03
C HIS A 104 12.26 -8.34 4.59
N ALA A 105 13.31 -8.94 4.02
CA ALA A 105 13.29 -10.32 3.54
C ALA A 105 13.05 -11.36 4.65
N ASN A 106 13.54 -11.13 5.88
CA ASN A 106 13.26 -12.03 7.02
C ASN A 106 11.76 -12.09 7.35
N LYS A 107 11.02 -11.01 7.07
CA LYS A 107 9.57 -10.95 7.21
C LYS A 107 8.83 -11.45 5.96
N ARG A 108 9.53 -12.06 5.00
CA ARG A 108 8.98 -12.55 3.72
C ARG A 108 8.33 -11.44 2.89
N ARG A 109 9.01 -10.30 2.83
CA ARG A 109 8.62 -9.14 2.02
C ARG A 109 9.49 -9.09 0.77
N ASN A 110 8.84 -8.91 -0.39
CA ASN A 110 9.52 -8.81 -1.68
C ASN A 110 9.89 -7.36 -2.03
N ALA A 111 9.47 -6.40 -1.20
CA ALA A 111 9.70 -4.96 -1.39
C ALA A 111 9.23 -4.40 -2.75
N ASP A 112 8.25 -5.05 -3.40
CA ASP A 112 7.65 -4.67 -4.69
C ASP A 112 6.39 -3.78 -4.54
N GLY A 113 6.28 -3.08 -3.41
CA GLY A 113 5.10 -2.29 -3.01
C GLY A 113 4.34 -2.87 -1.81
N ASP A 114 4.90 -3.87 -1.14
CA ASP A 114 4.35 -4.48 0.06
C ASP A 114 4.22 -3.50 1.24
N GLU A 115 3.15 -3.69 2.03
CA GLU A 115 2.93 -2.99 3.29
C GLU A 115 3.44 -3.82 4.49
N ASP A 116 3.87 -3.12 5.52
CA ASP A 116 4.45 -3.74 6.73
C ASP A 116 3.92 -3.06 7.99
N ALA A 117 3.74 -3.85 9.05
CA ALA A 117 3.27 -3.35 10.34
C ALA A 117 4.43 -3.23 11.32
N ILE A 118 4.45 -2.13 12.09
CA ILE A 118 5.40 -1.96 13.18
C ILE A 118 4.68 -1.70 14.49
N MET A 119 5.12 -2.38 15.55
CA MET A 119 4.55 -2.30 16.89
C MET A 119 5.68 -2.14 17.92
N LEU A 120 5.44 -1.45 19.04
CA LEU A 120 6.45 -1.41 20.10
C LEU A 120 6.62 -2.81 20.71
N LEU A 121 7.87 -3.20 21.00
CA LEU A 121 8.15 -4.52 21.56
C LEU A 121 7.40 -4.75 22.89
N SER A 122 7.39 -3.76 23.78
CA SER A 122 6.69 -3.87 25.06
C SER A 122 5.17 -4.00 24.90
N ASP A 123 4.58 -3.34 23.91
CA ASP A 123 3.15 -3.41 23.61
C ASP A 123 2.78 -4.82 23.14
N VAL A 124 3.59 -5.41 22.26
CA VAL A 124 3.44 -6.81 21.85
C VAL A 124 3.52 -7.74 23.07
N LEU A 125 4.47 -7.54 23.97
CA LEU A 125 4.64 -8.43 25.13
C LEU A 125 3.51 -8.33 26.16
N LEU A 126 2.97 -7.13 26.39
CA LEU A 126 1.94 -6.89 27.42
C LEU A 126 0.53 -7.16 26.92
N ASN A 127 0.22 -6.77 25.68
CA ASN A 127 -1.16 -6.73 25.19
C ASN A 127 -1.52 -7.87 24.23
N PHE A 128 -0.54 -8.65 23.78
CA PHE A 128 -0.80 -9.82 22.96
C PHE A 128 -1.24 -11.03 23.78
N SER A 129 -2.30 -11.69 23.34
CA SER A 129 -2.68 -13.00 23.86
C SER A 129 -3.34 -13.84 22.78
N ARG A 130 -2.97 -15.13 22.71
CA ARG A 130 -3.59 -16.09 21.79
C ARG A 130 -5.09 -16.26 22.01
N TYR A 131 -5.59 -15.94 23.21
CA TYR A 131 -7.01 -15.99 23.55
C TYR A 131 -7.85 -14.94 22.79
N TYR A 132 -7.23 -13.87 22.29
CA TYR A 132 -7.91 -12.84 21.49
C TYR A 132 -7.95 -13.19 20.00
N LEU A 133 -7.22 -14.22 19.57
CA LEU A 133 -7.20 -14.59 18.15
C LEU A 133 -8.51 -15.25 17.73
N PRO A 134 -9.07 -14.87 16.57
CA PRO A 134 -10.29 -15.48 16.07
C PRO A 134 -10.07 -16.98 15.79
N GLU A 135 -11.08 -17.78 16.15
CA GLU A 135 -11.03 -19.24 16.04
C GLU A 135 -11.06 -19.73 14.57
N LYS A 136 -11.61 -18.93 13.66
CA LYS A 136 -11.76 -19.30 12.24
C LYS A 136 -10.45 -19.17 11.46
N ARG A 137 -10.31 -20.01 10.42
CA ARG A 137 -9.15 -20.03 9.51
C ARG A 137 -8.83 -18.62 8.98
N GLY A 138 -7.55 -18.26 9.04
CA GLY A 138 -7.01 -17.00 8.53
C GLY A 138 -6.60 -16.01 9.60
N GLY A 139 -7.28 -15.92 10.74
CA GLY A 139 -6.98 -14.86 11.71
C GLY A 139 -5.93 -15.18 12.78
N LYS A 140 -5.23 -16.31 12.66
CA LYS A 140 -3.96 -16.54 13.37
C LYS A 140 -2.74 -15.98 12.61
N MET A 141 -2.91 -15.76 11.31
CA MET A 141 -1.96 -14.98 10.52
C MET A 141 -2.19 -13.50 10.87
N ASP A 142 -1.16 -12.67 10.73
CA ASP A 142 -1.15 -11.24 11.11
C ASP A 142 -1.02 -10.99 12.63
N ALA A 143 -0.60 -12.00 13.38
CA ALA A 143 -0.29 -11.87 14.80
C ALA A 143 1.13 -12.37 15.11
N PRO A 144 1.89 -11.69 15.99
CA PRO A 144 3.26 -12.07 16.33
C PRO A 144 3.28 -13.30 17.27
N LEU A 145 3.06 -14.49 16.71
CA LEU A 145 3.07 -15.76 17.46
C LEU A 145 4.47 -16.15 17.94
N VAL A 146 5.49 -15.69 17.22
CA VAL A 146 6.91 -15.80 17.55
C VAL A 146 7.60 -14.50 17.16
N VAL A 147 8.69 -14.15 17.85
CA VAL A 147 9.49 -12.96 17.56
C VAL A 147 10.94 -13.37 17.38
N THR A 148 11.49 -13.12 16.20
CA THR A 148 12.89 -13.32 15.85
C THR A 148 13.71 -12.16 16.39
N THR A 149 14.66 -12.46 17.29
CA THR A 149 15.50 -11.46 17.94
C THR A 149 16.79 -11.18 17.20
N LEU A 150 17.38 -12.20 16.58
CA LEU A 150 18.62 -12.13 15.82
C LEU A 150 18.34 -12.50 14.37
N LEU A 151 18.74 -11.63 13.47
CA LEU A 151 18.60 -11.87 12.04
C LEU A 151 19.72 -12.79 11.56
N ASN A 152 19.36 -13.91 10.93
CA ASN A 152 20.30 -14.79 10.23
C ASN A 152 20.17 -14.61 8.70
N PRO A 153 21.17 -14.04 8.00
CA PRO A 153 21.15 -13.84 6.56
C PRO A 153 21.04 -15.14 5.74
N TRP A 154 21.29 -16.31 6.33
CA TRP A 154 21.08 -17.59 5.65
C TRP A 154 19.60 -18.01 5.59
N GLU A 155 18.78 -17.51 6.52
CA GLU A 155 17.37 -17.88 6.65
C GLU A 155 16.41 -16.88 6.00
N VAL A 156 16.93 -15.73 5.56
CA VAL A 156 16.13 -14.74 4.82
C VAL A 156 15.83 -15.25 3.41
N ASP A 157 14.84 -14.64 2.79
CA ASP A 157 14.42 -14.94 1.42
C ASP A 157 15.58 -14.77 0.41
N ASP A 158 15.59 -15.61 -0.63
CA ASP A 158 16.66 -15.65 -1.63
C ASP A 158 16.69 -14.42 -2.55
N GLU A 159 15.62 -13.61 -2.56
CA GLU A 159 15.63 -12.32 -3.22
C GLU A 159 16.72 -11.39 -2.68
N ALA A 160 16.90 -11.33 -1.36
CA ALA A 160 17.95 -10.51 -0.75
C ALA A 160 19.37 -11.04 -1.08
N HIS A 161 19.50 -12.33 -1.40
CA HIS A 161 20.80 -12.94 -1.77
C HIS A 161 21.26 -12.51 -3.16
N LYS A 162 20.35 -12.03 -4.01
CA LYS A 162 20.61 -11.62 -5.40
C LYS A 162 21.02 -10.15 -5.53
N MET A 163 20.98 -9.38 -4.44
CA MET A 163 21.41 -7.98 -4.47
C MET A 163 22.91 -7.86 -4.73
N GLU A 164 23.28 -6.97 -5.64
CA GLU A 164 24.68 -6.65 -5.92
C GLU A 164 25.29 -5.81 -4.79
N THR A 165 26.55 -6.05 -4.47
CA THR A 165 27.24 -5.43 -3.33
C THR A 165 28.46 -4.59 -3.75
N VAL A 166 28.57 -4.28 -5.04
CA VAL A 166 29.70 -3.58 -5.64
C VAL A 166 29.50 -2.06 -5.61
N PHE A 167 30.60 -1.31 -5.50
CA PHE A 167 30.58 0.15 -5.66
C PHE A 167 30.57 0.58 -7.13
N ASP A 168 31.19 -0.21 -8.01
CA ASP A 168 31.24 0.05 -9.45
C ASP A 168 31.11 -1.26 -10.20
N PHE A 169 30.29 -1.27 -11.26
CA PHE A 169 30.28 -2.40 -12.18
C PHE A 169 31.55 -2.42 -13.03
N SER A 170 32.08 -3.61 -13.27
CA SER A 170 33.28 -3.78 -14.09
C SER A 170 33.03 -3.45 -15.57
N LEU A 171 34.09 -3.08 -16.31
CA LEU A 171 34.00 -2.87 -17.76
C LEU A 171 33.41 -4.09 -18.48
N LYS A 172 33.84 -5.29 -18.07
CA LYS A 172 33.39 -6.56 -18.62
C LYS A 172 31.88 -6.78 -18.45
N PHE A 173 31.29 -6.28 -17.36
CA PHE A 173 29.83 -6.30 -17.18
C PHE A 173 29.16 -5.51 -18.29
N TYR A 174 29.58 -4.26 -18.53
CA TYR A 174 29.01 -3.41 -19.57
C TYR A 174 29.17 -4.01 -20.98
N GLU A 175 30.35 -4.53 -21.31
CA GLU A 175 30.58 -5.22 -22.59
C GLU A 175 29.67 -6.45 -22.77
N SER A 176 29.46 -7.22 -21.70
CA SER A 176 28.57 -8.39 -21.72
C SER A 176 27.10 -8.03 -21.96
N THR A 177 26.66 -6.83 -21.55
CA THR A 177 25.30 -6.36 -21.85
C THR A 177 25.08 -6.07 -23.34
N LEU A 178 26.12 -5.61 -24.05
CA LEU A 178 26.07 -5.38 -25.50
C LEU A 178 25.93 -6.69 -26.30
N GLU A 179 26.49 -7.77 -25.77
CA GLU A 179 26.39 -9.12 -26.34
C GLU A 179 25.06 -9.81 -26.03
N GLY A 180 24.22 -9.22 -25.17
CA GLY A 180 22.94 -9.81 -24.76
C GLY A 180 23.09 -11.08 -23.93
N LYS A 181 24.19 -11.21 -23.17
CA LYS A 181 24.41 -12.36 -22.28
C LYS A 181 23.34 -12.45 -21.20
N ARG A 182 23.09 -13.68 -20.74
CA ARG A 182 22.17 -13.91 -19.61
C ARG A 182 22.80 -13.42 -18.31
N PRO A 183 22.01 -12.91 -17.34
CA PRO A 183 22.56 -12.46 -16.05
C PRO A 183 23.38 -13.53 -15.33
N SER A 184 23.01 -14.81 -15.44
CA SER A 184 23.73 -15.94 -14.84
C SER A 184 25.12 -16.20 -15.42
N GLU A 185 25.45 -15.63 -16.57
CA GLU A 185 26.73 -15.79 -17.27
C GLU A 185 27.72 -14.66 -16.95
N VAL A 186 27.25 -13.62 -16.24
CA VAL A 186 28.04 -12.44 -15.89
C VAL A 186 28.38 -12.51 -14.41
N ASP A 187 29.67 -12.37 -14.11
CA ASP A 187 30.18 -12.43 -12.75
C ASP A 187 30.11 -11.05 -12.11
N VAL A 188 29.19 -10.89 -11.16
CA VAL A 188 29.04 -9.70 -10.32
C VAL A 188 28.93 -10.17 -8.88
N GLU A 189 29.59 -9.47 -7.97
CA GLU A 189 29.53 -9.80 -6.55
C GLU A 189 28.14 -9.49 -5.99
N CYS A 190 27.45 -10.52 -5.52
CA CYS A 190 26.16 -10.43 -4.85
C CYS A 190 26.27 -10.87 -3.39
N VAL A 191 25.23 -10.56 -2.60
CA VAL A 191 25.12 -10.96 -1.20
C VAL A 191 25.35 -12.47 -1.01
N ALA A 192 24.85 -13.31 -1.91
CA ALA A 192 25.04 -14.76 -1.88
C ALA A 192 26.51 -15.18 -1.74
N ASN A 193 27.43 -14.43 -2.38
CA ASN A 193 28.86 -14.72 -2.39
C ASN A 193 29.49 -14.43 -1.02
N ARG A 194 28.92 -13.49 -0.27
CA ARG A 194 29.41 -13.05 1.06
C ARG A 194 28.82 -13.80 2.24
N LEU A 195 27.78 -14.61 2.03
CA LEU A 195 27.09 -15.35 3.10
C LEU A 195 28.02 -16.19 4.00
N ARG A 196 29.15 -16.65 3.44
CA ARG A 196 30.13 -17.51 4.13
C ARG A 196 31.24 -16.75 4.88
N GLU A 197 31.48 -15.49 4.55
CA GLU A 197 32.60 -14.71 5.09
C GLU A 197 32.11 -13.71 6.13
N ASP A 198 31.64 -12.55 5.68
CA ASP A 198 30.94 -11.57 6.51
C ASP A 198 29.63 -11.16 5.80
N PRO A 199 28.48 -11.71 6.23
CA PRO A 199 27.23 -11.41 5.58
C PRO A 199 26.61 -10.09 6.05
N TYR A 200 27.16 -9.39 7.04
CA TYR A 200 26.47 -8.27 7.69
C TYR A 200 27.03 -6.90 7.31
N THR A 201 28.24 -6.82 6.77
CA THR A 201 28.92 -5.55 6.49
C THR A 201 29.59 -5.49 5.13
N GLY A 202 29.99 -4.29 4.73
CA GLY A 202 30.74 -4.00 3.52
C GLY A 202 29.88 -3.85 2.26
N PHE A 203 28.56 -3.69 2.37
CA PHE A 203 27.70 -3.54 1.20
C PHE A 203 27.99 -2.25 0.44
N GLY A 204 28.43 -2.39 -0.82
CA GLY A 204 28.62 -1.29 -1.74
C GLY A 204 27.33 -0.81 -2.38
N PHE A 205 27.40 0.38 -2.97
CA PHE A 205 26.32 0.97 -3.76
C PHE A 205 26.92 1.78 -4.91
N THR A 206 26.23 1.82 -6.05
CA THR A 206 26.75 2.44 -7.28
C THR A 206 26.39 3.92 -7.44
N HIS A 207 25.28 4.35 -6.83
CA HIS A 207 24.78 5.71 -6.99
C HIS A 207 24.51 6.33 -5.61
N SER A 208 25.09 7.51 -5.38
CA SER A 208 24.84 8.31 -4.20
C SER A 208 23.55 9.12 -4.35
N THR A 209 22.89 9.42 -3.23
CA THR A 209 21.75 10.33 -3.16
C THR A 209 21.96 11.34 -2.02
N GLU A 210 21.44 12.55 -2.17
CA GLU A 210 21.54 13.59 -1.15
C GLU A 210 20.46 13.43 -0.05
N ASP A 211 19.22 13.11 -0.44
CA ASP A 211 18.11 12.87 0.47
C ASP A 211 17.29 11.66 0.00
N VAL A 212 17.25 10.63 0.84
CA VAL A 212 16.48 9.41 0.61
C VAL A 212 14.96 9.65 0.60
N THR A 213 14.50 10.74 1.24
CA THR A 213 13.09 11.12 1.34
C THR A 213 12.54 11.62 0.01
N GLY A 214 13.37 12.30 -0.77
CA GLY A 214 12.96 13.01 -1.99
C GLY A 214 12.06 14.24 -1.74
N SER A 215 11.75 14.95 -2.82
CA SER A 215 10.96 16.19 -2.77
C SER A 215 9.45 15.98 -2.67
N VAL A 216 8.96 14.79 -3.05
CA VAL A 216 7.53 14.45 -3.07
C VAL A 216 7.28 13.30 -2.11
N VAL A 217 6.75 13.63 -0.92
CA VAL A 217 6.46 12.65 0.15
C VAL A 217 5.12 11.93 0.00
N GLU A 218 4.21 12.49 -0.79
CA GLU A 218 2.85 11.97 -0.95
C GLU A 218 2.42 12.08 -2.41
N SER A 219 1.86 10.99 -2.94
CA SER A 219 1.41 10.96 -4.34
C SER A 219 0.13 11.78 -4.53
N ASN A 220 0.02 12.43 -5.70
CA ASN A 220 -1.21 13.14 -6.08
C ASN A 220 -2.43 12.20 -6.10
N TYR A 221 -2.24 10.90 -6.34
CA TYR A 221 -3.33 9.93 -6.35
C TYR A 221 -4.09 9.86 -5.01
N VAL A 222 -3.38 10.01 -3.88
CA VAL A 222 -3.97 10.01 -2.54
C VAL A 222 -4.72 11.32 -2.27
N ARG A 223 -4.21 12.44 -2.77
CA ARG A 223 -4.81 13.77 -2.60
C ARG A 223 -6.10 13.97 -3.40
N LEU A 224 -6.18 13.40 -4.60
CA LEU A 224 -7.36 13.50 -5.45
C LEU A 224 -8.51 12.69 -4.88
N THR A 225 -9.67 13.33 -4.71
CA THR A 225 -10.81 12.71 -4.03
C THR A 225 -11.74 12.02 -5.01
N THR A 226 -11.95 12.61 -6.20
CA THR A 226 -12.91 12.08 -7.17
C THR A 226 -12.23 11.21 -8.21
N MET A 227 -12.97 10.21 -8.69
CA MET A 227 -12.49 9.32 -9.74
C MET A 227 -12.30 10.08 -11.06
N GLN A 228 -13.18 11.05 -11.34
CA GLN A 228 -13.06 11.93 -12.52
C GLN A 228 -11.74 12.71 -12.49
N GLU A 229 -11.41 13.36 -11.38
CA GLU A 229 -10.11 14.04 -11.20
C GLU A 229 -8.94 13.09 -11.44
N LYS A 230 -8.98 11.88 -10.86
CA LYS A 230 -7.92 10.88 -11.03
C LYS A 230 -7.69 10.51 -12.48
N ILE A 231 -8.75 10.28 -13.25
CA ILE A 231 -8.64 9.97 -14.68
C ILE A 231 -8.15 11.16 -15.48
N THR A 232 -8.67 12.35 -15.20
CA THR A 232 -8.21 13.56 -15.89
C THR A 232 -6.72 13.77 -15.64
N SER A 233 -6.24 13.64 -14.40
CA SER A 233 -4.82 13.74 -14.07
C SER A 233 -3.98 12.63 -14.71
N GLN A 234 -4.46 11.38 -14.71
CA GLN A 234 -3.77 10.27 -15.38
C GLN A 234 -3.60 10.54 -16.89
N LEU A 235 -4.66 11.00 -17.55
CA LEU A 235 -4.61 11.32 -18.97
C LEU A 235 -3.76 12.56 -19.29
N GLN A 236 -3.75 13.57 -18.42
CA GLN A 236 -2.84 14.71 -18.56
C GLN A 236 -1.37 14.30 -18.51
N VAL A 237 -1.03 13.25 -17.75
CA VAL A 237 0.33 12.70 -17.76
C VAL A 237 0.59 11.96 -19.07
N ALA A 238 -0.38 11.18 -19.57
CA ALA A 238 -0.27 10.51 -20.86
C ALA A 238 -0.05 11.52 -22.01
N GLU A 239 -0.87 12.58 -22.09
CA GLU A 239 -0.76 13.64 -23.10
C GLU A 239 0.60 14.37 -23.09
N LYS A 240 1.28 14.41 -21.94
CA LYS A 240 2.60 15.03 -21.79
C LYS A 240 3.75 14.08 -22.08
N SER A 241 3.51 12.77 -22.11
CA SER A 241 4.55 11.76 -22.21
C SER A 241 4.70 11.27 -23.64
N ARG A 242 5.92 11.36 -24.18
CA ARG A 242 6.23 10.85 -25.53
C ARG A 242 6.16 9.32 -25.63
N ALA A 243 6.31 8.62 -24.50
CA ALA A 243 6.39 7.17 -24.45
C ALA A 243 5.01 6.49 -24.32
N ILE A 244 3.94 7.27 -24.16
CA ILE A 244 2.60 6.77 -23.86
C ILE A 244 1.66 7.21 -24.97
N ASP A 245 0.92 6.27 -25.56
CA ASP A 245 -0.19 6.59 -26.46
C ASP A 245 -1.44 6.89 -25.62
N GLU A 246 -1.87 8.15 -25.59
CA GLU A 246 -3.03 8.60 -24.82
C GLU A 246 -4.34 7.94 -25.29
N ARG A 247 -4.45 7.57 -26.57
CA ARG A 247 -5.63 6.90 -27.12
C ARG A 247 -5.72 5.47 -26.59
N GLU A 248 -4.59 4.79 -26.52
CA GLU A 248 -4.53 3.43 -25.97
C GLU A 248 -4.86 3.43 -24.47
N VAL A 249 -4.31 4.38 -23.70
CA VAL A 249 -4.64 4.53 -22.27
C VAL A 249 -6.14 4.81 -22.07
N ALA A 250 -6.70 5.74 -22.82
CA ALA A 250 -8.14 6.05 -22.79
C ALA A 250 -9.00 4.82 -23.11
N GLN A 251 -8.62 4.06 -24.13
CA GLN A 251 -9.30 2.81 -24.49
C GLN A 251 -9.21 1.76 -23.38
N LEU A 252 -8.04 1.56 -22.78
CA LEU A 252 -7.83 0.61 -21.70
C LEU A 252 -8.70 0.95 -20.49
N ILE A 253 -8.74 2.22 -20.07
CA ILE A 253 -9.57 2.68 -18.95
C ILE A 253 -11.05 2.35 -19.20
N LEU A 254 -11.56 2.65 -20.40
CA LEU A 254 -12.97 2.37 -20.74
C LEU A 254 -13.29 0.87 -20.72
N GLN A 255 -12.41 0.05 -21.28
CA GLN A 255 -12.66 -1.38 -21.43
C GLN A 255 -12.51 -2.15 -20.12
N SER A 256 -11.44 -1.89 -19.37
CA SER A 256 -11.08 -2.66 -18.18
C SER A 256 -11.88 -2.24 -16.94
N HIS A 257 -12.15 -0.94 -16.79
CA HIS A 257 -12.83 -0.39 -15.62
C HIS A 257 -14.29 -0.05 -15.92
N PHE A 258 -14.56 0.89 -16.84
CA PHE A 258 -15.89 1.50 -16.94
C PHE A 258 -16.95 0.61 -17.54
N LEU A 259 -16.69 0.01 -18.71
CA LEU A 259 -17.64 -0.90 -19.35
C LEU A 259 -17.90 -2.10 -18.43
N ARG A 260 -16.84 -2.68 -17.86
CA ARG A 260 -16.95 -3.81 -16.93
C ARG A 260 -17.80 -3.47 -15.71
N ASP A 261 -17.57 -2.33 -15.07
CA ASP A 261 -18.35 -1.88 -13.91
C ASP A 261 -19.82 -1.58 -14.29
N THR A 262 -20.04 -0.86 -15.38
CA THR A 262 -21.39 -0.48 -15.82
C THR A 262 -22.24 -1.70 -16.14
N TYR A 263 -21.71 -2.66 -16.91
CA TYR A 263 -22.43 -3.92 -17.19
C TYR A 263 -22.62 -4.76 -15.93
N GLY A 264 -21.62 -4.81 -15.04
CA GLY A 264 -21.71 -5.50 -13.77
C GLY A 264 -22.85 -4.96 -12.91
N ASN A 265 -22.92 -3.62 -12.77
CA ASN A 265 -23.94 -2.93 -12.01
C ASN A 265 -25.33 -3.05 -12.65
N LEU A 266 -25.43 -2.97 -13.99
CA LEU A 266 -26.69 -3.15 -14.72
C LEU A 266 -27.27 -4.57 -14.52
N ARG A 267 -26.42 -5.59 -14.67
CA ARG A 267 -26.80 -6.99 -14.45
C ARG A 267 -27.15 -7.26 -12.98
N ALA A 268 -26.43 -6.65 -12.04
CA ALA A 268 -26.73 -6.74 -10.63
C ALA A 268 -28.07 -6.06 -10.29
N PHE A 269 -28.36 -4.90 -10.88
CA PHE A 269 -29.59 -4.14 -10.66
C PHE A 269 -30.84 -4.92 -11.05
N THR A 270 -30.84 -5.60 -12.19
CA THR A 270 -31.99 -6.41 -12.65
C THR A 270 -32.22 -7.67 -11.82
N ARG A 271 -31.18 -8.18 -11.13
CA ARG A 271 -31.23 -9.41 -10.32
C ARG A 271 -31.17 -9.17 -8.81
N GLN A 272 -31.23 -7.91 -8.39
CA GLN A 272 -30.92 -7.54 -7.01
C GLN A 272 -31.93 -8.04 -5.98
N LYS A 273 -31.50 -8.03 -4.72
CA LYS A 273 -32.35 -8.31 -3.56
C LYS A 273 -32.70 -7.00 -2.87
N PHE A 274 -33.74 -7.04 -2.06
CA PHE A 274 -34.19 -5.90 -1.26
C PHE A 274 -33.75 -6.10 0.19
N ARG A 275 -33.15 -5.08 0.79
CA ARG A 275 -32.71 -5.11 2.19
C ARG A 275 -33.58 -4.17 3.03
N CYS A 276 -34.01 -4.64 4.19
CA CYS A 276 -34.64 -3.77 5.19
C CYS A 276 -33.60 -2.94 5.93
N VAL A 277 -33.85 -1.64 6.10
CA VAL A 277 -32.95 -0.73 6.83
C VAL A 277 -32.86 -1.07 8.32
N LYS A 278 -33.98 -1.46 8.94
CA LYS A 278 -34.03 -1.69 10.40
C LYS A 278 -33.47 -3.05 10.84
N CYS A 279 -33.84 -4.13 10.15
CA CYS A 279 -33.52 -5.50 10.58
C CYS A 279 -32.58 -6.26 9.64
N ASN A 280 -32.09 -5.63 8.58
CA ASN A 280 -31.22 -6.23 7.56
C ASN A 280 -31.75 -7.51 6.89
N ALA A 281 -33.04 -7.82 7.06
CA ALA A 281 -33.69 -8.91 6.35
C ALA A 281 -33.59 -8.70 4.84
N LYS A 282 -33.18 -9.75 4.12
CA LYS A 282 -33.00 -9.77 2.67
C LYS A 282 -34.17 -10.50 2.01
N TYR A 283 -34.78 -9.87 1.02
CA TYR A 283 -35.89 -10.42 0.26
C TYR A 283 -35.53 -10.52 -1.22
N ARG A 284 -35.86 -11.64 -1.88
CA ARG A 284 -35.66 -11.80 -3.32
C ARG A 284 -36.61 -10.92 -4.14
N ARG A 285 -37.82 -10.66 -3.65
CA ARG A 285 -38.84 -9.80 -4.27
C ARG A 285 -39.43 -8.89 -3.20
N VAL A 286 -39.91 -7.71 -3.59
CA VAL A 286 -40.63 -6.83 -2.67
C VAL A 286 -41.93 -7.52 -2.22
N PRO A 287 -42.19 -7.66 -0.92
CA PRO A 287 -43.48 -8.15 -0.43
C PRO A 287 -44.61 -7.23 -0.94
N LEU A 288 -45.77 -7.79 -1.26
CA LEU A 288 -46.91 -7.02 -1.81
C LEU A 288 -47.36 -5.86 -0.91
N ARG A 289 -47.13 -5.96 0.41
CA ARG A 289 -47.39 -4.89 1.39
C ARG A 289 -46.44 -3.68 1.24
N GLY A 290 -45.39 -3.77 0.43
CA GLY A 290 -44.37 -2.72 0.24
C GLY A 290 -43.46 -2.47 1.44
N LYS A 291 -43.64 -3.20 2.55
CA LYS A 291 -42.89 -3.07 3.81
C LYS A 291 -42.24 -4.39 4.20
N CYS A 292 -41.20 -4.33 5.04
CA CYS A 292 -40.57 -5.52 5.59
C CYS A 292 -41.57 -6.36 6.40
N THR A 293 -41.63 -7.66 6.14
CA THR A 293 -42.54 -8.59 6.83
C THR A 293 -42.18 -8.81 8.30
N LYS A 294 -40.92 -8.59 8.70
CA LYS A 294 -40.46 -8.81 10.08
C LYS A 294 -40.64 -7.59 10.99
N CYS A 295 -40.36 -6.38 10.51
CA CYS A 295 -40.29 -5.18 11.35
C CYS A 295 -41.06 -3.97 10.80
N GLY A 296 -41.78 -4.12 9.67
CA GLY A 296 -42.51 -3.02 9.04
C GLY A 296 -41.64 -1.91 8.43
N GLY A 297 -40.31 -2.02 8.51
CA GLY A 297 -39.37 -1.02 7.98
C GLY A 297 -39.35 -0.93 6.45
N LYS A 298 -38.81 0.19 5.94
CA LYS A 298 -38.62 0.44 4.50
C LYS A 298 -37.61 -0.55 3.92
N LEU A 299 -37.89 -0.97 2.69
CA LEU A 299 -37.00 -1.82 1.88
C LEU A 299 -36.25 -0.92 0.90
N LEU A 300 -34.94 -1.10 0.81
CA LEU A 300 -34.09 -0.42 -0.15
C LEU A 300 -33.52 -1.40 -1.17
N LEU A 301 -33.28 -0.87 -2.36
CA LEU A 301 -32.48 -1.50 -3.40
C LEU A 301 -31.03 -1.60 -2.91
N THR A 302 -30.36 -2.71 -3.23
CA THR A 302 -28.92 -2.85 -2.94
C THR A 302 -28.05 -2.14 -3.95
N VAL A 303 -28.53 -1.95 -5.18
CA VAL A 303 -27.86 -1.20 -6.24
C VAL A 303 -28.79 -0.08 -6.68
N SER A 304 -28.31 1.15 -6.64
CA SER A 304 -29.06 2.35 -7.04
C SER A 304 -28.84 2.69 -8.52
N LYS A 305 -29.77 3.45 -9.12
CA LYS A 305 -29.62 4.01 -10.48
C LYS A 305 -28.33 4.84 -10.62
N GLY A 306 -28.02 5.65 -9.60
CA GLY A 306 -26.85 6.53 -9.60
C GLY A 306 -25.53 5.78 -9.77
N ASN A 307 -25.41 4.57 -9.21
CA ASN A 307 -24.19 3.77 -9.36
C ASN A 307 -23.95 3.30 -10.80
N ILE A 308 -25.02 3.14 -11.60
CA ILE A 308 -24.91 2.70 -13.00
C ILE A 308 -24.56 3.87 -13.91
N ILE A 309 -25.13 5.06 -13.66
CA ILE A 309 -24.94 6.25 -14.50
C ILE A 309 -23.61 6.95 -14.24
N LYS A 310 -23.04 6.76 -13.03
CA LYS A 310 -21.87 7.48 -12.51
C LYS A 310 -20.72 7.71 -13.51
N TYR A 311 -20.45 6.76 -14.39
CA TYR A 311 -19.32 6.80 -15.32
C TYR A 311 -19.70 6.95 -16.77
N LEU A 312 -20.99 6.94 -17.09
CA LEU A 312 -21.45 6.78 -18.46
C LEU A 312 -21.19 8.06 -19.29
N GLU A 313 -21.55 9.22 -18.75
CA GLU A 313 -21.28 10.52 -19.37
C GLU A 313 -19.76 10.78 -19.52
N THR A 314 -18.98 10.51 -18.46
CA THR A 314 -17.51 10.64 -18.50
C THR A 314 -16.90 9.72 -19.55
N SER A 315 -17.44 8.51 -19.72
CA SER A 315 -16.97 7.54 -20.72
C SER A 315 -17.23 8.03 -22.15
N GLN A 316 -18.41 8.61 -22.41
CA GLN A 316 -18.74 9.16 -23.73
C GLN A 316 -17.83 10.34 -24.07
N ASN A 317 -17.67 11.29 -23.15
CA ASN A 317 -16.80 12.45 -23.35
C ASN A 317 -15.35 12.03 -23.63
N LEU A 318 -14.87 11.00 -22.96
CA LEU A 318 -13.51 10.47 -23.14
C LEU A 318 -13.37 9.74 -24.49
N ALA A 319 -14.40 9.00 -24.91
CA ALA A 319 -14.40 8.34 -26.22
C ALA A 319 -14.43 9.34 -27.38
N GLU A 320 -15.08 10.49 -27.20
CA GLU A 320 -15.09 11.58 -28.18
C GLU A 320 -13.76 12.35 -28.18
N LYS A 321 -13.27 12.76 -27.00
CA LYS A 321 -12.04 13.56 -26.87
C LYS A 321 -10.82 12.88 -27.50
N TYR A 322 -10.64 11.58 -27.29
CA TYR A 322 -9.49 10.83 -27.81
C TYR A 322 -9.77 10.13 -29.14
N ASP A 323 -10.90 10.45 -29.78
CA ASP A 323 -11.34 9.86 -31.04
C ASP A 323 -11.21 8.33 -31.09
N LEU A 324 -11.82 7.67 -30.10
CA LEU A 324 -11.75 6.21 -30.00
C LEU A 324 -12.59 5.52 -31.08
N SER A 325 -12.36 4.21 -31.25
CA SER A 325 -13.01 3.41 -32.28
C SER A 325 -14.54 3.55 -32.27
N ASN A 326 -15.15 3.54 -33.46
CA ASN A 326 -16.60 3.60 -33.63
C ASN A 326 -17.33 2.49 -32.86
N TYR A 327 -16.70 1.32 -32.74
CA TYR A 327 -17.23 0.21 -31.94
C TYR A 327 -17.43 0.63 -30.47
N LEU A 328 -16.44 1.29 -29.85
CA LEU A 328 -16.53 1.73 -28.46
C LEU A 328 -17.56 2.84 -28.27
N LYS A 329 -17.57 3.82 -29.18
CA LYS A 329 -18.57 4.90 -29.18
C LYS A 329 -20.00 4.35 -29.29
N GLN A 330 -20.23 3.43 -30.23
CA GLN A 330 -21.53 2.77 -30.40
C GLN A 330 -21.91 1.94 -29.17
N ARG A 331 -20.95 1.19 -28.60
CA ARG A 331 -21.19 0.38 -27.41
C ARG A 331 -21.62 1.22 -26.21
N LEU A 332 -20.97 2.36 -25.96
CA LEU A 332 -21.36 3.29 -24.91
C LEU A 332 -22.77 3.85 -25.15
N ASN A 333 -23.09 4.22 -26.39
CA ASN A 333 -24.43 4.71 -26.75
C ASN A 333 -25.52 3.65 -26.57
N LEU A 334 -25.24 2.37 -26.87
CA LEU A 334 -26.17 1.28 -26.60
C LEU A 334 -26.44 1.13 -25.10
N ILE A 335 -25.40 1.20 -24.26
CA ILE A 335 -25.56 1.13 -22.80
C ILE A 335 -26.37 2.32 -22.30
N HIS A 336 -26.12 3.54 -22.80
CA HIS A 336 -26.90 4.72 -22.45
C HIS A 336 -28.40 4.49 -22.70
N ARG A 337 -28.74 4.01 -23.90
CA ARG A 337 -30.12 3.72 -24.29
C ARG A 337 -30.75 2.62 -23.43
N GLU A 338 -29.99 1.59 -23.06
CA GLU A 338 -30.46 0.50 -22.20
C GLU A 338 -30.77 1.02 -20.79
N VAL A 339 -29.89 1.85 -20.23
CA VAL A 339 -30.09 2.52 -18.93
C VAL A 339 -31.34 3.40 -18.98
N ASP A 340 -31.47 4.25 -20.00
CA ASP A 340 -32.64 5.11 -20.17
C ASP A 340 -33.94 4.30 -20.26
N SER A 341 -33.96 3.25 -21.07
CA SER A 341 -35.13 2.36 -21.22
C SER A 341 -35.53 1.69 -19.90
N LEU A 342 -34.56 1.30 -19.07
CA LEU A 342 -34.83 0.65 -17.78
C LEU A 342 -35.34 1.60 -16.70
N PHE A 343 -35.00 2.89 -16.76
CA PHE A 343 -35.26 3.86 -15.69
C PHE A 343 -36.25 4.96 -16.05
N ILE A 344 -36.49 5.23 -17.32
CA ILE A 344 -37.48 6.22 -17.75
C ILE A 344 -38.85 5.58 -17.61
N ASN A 345 -39.62 6.12 -16.67
CA ASN A 345 -41.02 5.79 -16.50
C ASN A 345 -41.80 6.92 -17.20
N ASP A 346 -42.45 6.62 -18.33
CA ASP A 346 -43.15 7.60 -19.18
C ASP A 346 -44.24 8.41 -18.45
N LYS A 347 -44.58 8.05 -17.21
CA LYS A 347 -45.60 8.70 -16.39
C LYS A 347 -45.13 9.96 -15.66
N ASN A 348 -43.82 10.20 -15.50
CA ASN A 348 -43.27 11.36 -14.76
C ASN A 348 -42.09 11.99 -15.52
N LYS A 349 -42.34 12.60 -16.69
CA LYS A 349 -41.34 13.48 -17.34
C LYS A 349 -41.41 14.87 -16.73
N GLN A 350 -40.35 15.28 -16.04
CA GLN A 350 -40.11 16.68 -15.72
C GLN A 350 -39.50 17.33 -16.98
N VAL A 351 -40.27 18.17 -17.65
CA VAL A 351 -39.87 18.84 -18.89
C VAL A 351 -39.22 20.18 -18.52
N SER A 352 -38.09 20.53 -19.14
CA SER A 352 -37.47 21.82 -18.90
C SER A 352 -38.25 22.91 -19.68
N ILE A 353 -38.33 24.12 -19.14
CA ILE A 353 -39.00 25.24 -19.83
C ILE A 353 -38.32 25.55 -21.18
N ALA A 354 -37.02 25.28 -21.30
CA ALA A 354 -36.27 25.46 -22.53
C ALA A 354 -36.63 24.45 -23.62
N ASP A 355 -37.28 23.33 -23.29
CA ASP A 355 -37.75 22.36 -24.29
C ASP A 355 -39.09 22.79 -24.93
N PHE A 356 -39.70 23.86 -24.42
CA PHE A 356 -40.96 24.43 -24.93
C PHE A 356 -40.77 25.76 -25.68
N MET A 357 -39.58 26.35 -25.66
CA MET A 357 -39.19 27.51 -26.45
C MET A 357 -38.42 27.06 -27.67
#